data_AF-A0A521HBG9-F1
#
_entry.id   AF-A0A521HBG9-F1
#
_cell.length_a   1.000
_cell.length_b   1.000
_cell.length_c   1.000
_cell.angle_alpha   90.00
_cell.angle_beta   90.00
_cell.angle_gamma   90.00
#
_symmetry.space_group_name_H-M   'P 1'
#
loop_
_entity.id
_entity.type
_entity.pdbx_description
1 polymer ?
#
loop_
_entity_poly.entity_id
_entity_poly.type
_entity_poly.pdbx_seq_one_letter_code
_entity_poly.pdbx_strand_id
1 'polypeptide(L)'
;MKKRSYSIIAGLSYIIIFFAAIFANFFVLEAILQDPVNTIQQDHTMVRYGILAFMLTVIFDVVVAWAFYELYKEHYLSILSTLFRMMHAAIMAVAIFALPFTLKLSTSHEILNQVDIFNTIWLIGLFFFGIHLILLGRIIKRPKIIALFLGIAGIMYMIDTSAHFLLPNYTSYASLFLALVAIPSIIGEMAFAVWLLAKGGLEKQ
;
A
#
# COMPACT_ATOMS: atom_id res chain seq x y z
N MET A 1 -4.17 4.98 -25.31
CA MET A 1 -2.75 4.58 -25.54
C MET A 1 -2.66 3.09 -25.86
N LYS A 2 -1.51 2.56 -26.30
CA LYS A 2 -1.36 1.10 -26.50
C LYS A 2 -1.34 0.39 -25.13
N LYS A 3 -1.88 -0.85 -25.04
CA LYS A 3 -1.87 -1.67 -23.81
C LYS A 3 -0.49 -1.76 -23.15
N ARG A 4 0.56 -1.85 -23.97
CA ARG A 4 1.97 -1.85 -23.53
C ARG A 4 2.35 -0.59 -22.75
N SER A 5 1.93 0.59 -23.20
CA SER A 5 2.23 1.85 -22.53
C SER A 5 1.59 1.92 -21.14
N TYR A 6 0.31 1.52 -21.02
CA TYR A 6 -0.36 1.44 -19.71
C TYR A 6 0.30 0.42 -18.78
N SER A 7 0.76 -0.71 -19.31
CA SER A 7 1.48 -1.71 -18.52
C SER A 7 2.80 -1.16 -17.98
N ILE A 8 3.57 -0.43 -18.79
CA ILE A 8 4.82 0.20 -18.35
C ILE A 8 4.55 1.25 -17.28
N ILE A 9 3.53 2.10 -17.48
CA ILE A 9 3.15 3.12 -16.51
C ILE A 9 2.78 2.45 -15.18
N ALA A 10 1.87 1.47 -15.20
CA ALA A 10 1.46 0.77 -13.99
C ALA A 10 2.65 0.10 -13.27
N GLY A 11 3.54 -0.57 -14.03
CA GLY A 11 4.73 -1.22 -13.48
C GLY A 11 5.70 -0.23 -12.83
N LEU A 12 6.02 0.89 -13.49
CA LEU A 12 6.90 1.93 -12.93
C LEU A 12 6.26 2.59 -11.69
N SER A 13 4.96 2.88 -11.76
CA SER A 13 4.22 3.45 -10.63
C SER A 13 4.24 2.53 -9.41
N TYR A 14 4.06 1.22 -9.59
CA TYR A 14 4.21 0.25 -8.49
C TYR A 14 5.61 0.26 -7.87
N ILE A 15 6.66 0.32 -8.69
CA ILE A 15 8.03 0.38 -8.18
C ILE A 15 8.23 1.65 -7.34
N ILE A 16 7.74 2.80 -7.81
CA ILE A 16 7.83 4.05 -7.05
C ILE A 16 7.08 3.94 -5.72
N ILE A 17 5.86 3.39 -5.72
CA ILE A 17 5.09 3.15 -4.49
C ILE A 17 5.89 2.29 -3.53
N PHE A 18 6.49 1.19 -4.00
CA PHE A 18 7.19 0.24 -3.14
C PHE A 18 8.38 0.88 -2.42
N PHE A 19 9.24 1.60 -3.16
CA PHE A 19 10.39 2.26 -2.55
C PHE A 19 10.00 3.44 -1.66
N ALA A 20 9.00 4.24 -2.06
CA ALA A 20 8.50 5.34 -1.24
C ALA A 20 7.86 4.84 0.07
N ALA A 21 7.04 3.78 0.00
CA ALA A 21 6.42 3.16 1.15
C ALA A 21 7.44 2.51 2.08
N ILE A 22 8.47 1.83 1.53
CA ILE A 22 9.55 1.24 2.35
C ILE A 22 10.30 2.33 3.10
N PHE A 23 10.70 3.40 2.41
CA PHE A 23 11.40 4.52 3.03
C PHE A 23 10.56 5.11 4.17
N ALA A 24 9.30 5.44 3.89
CA ALA A 24 8.45 6.10 4.85
C ALA A 24 8.05 5.21 6.04
N ASN A 25 7.84 3.91 5.85
CA ASN A 25 7.53 2.98 6.96
C ASN A 25 8.78 2.63 7.78
N PHE A 26 9.82 2.09 7.13
CA PHE A 26 10.92 1.43 7.85
C PHE A 26 12.05 2.38 8.26
N PHE A 27 12.14 3.58 7.68
CA PHE A 27 13.14 4.57 8.07
C PHE A 27 12.53 5.73 8.84
N VAL A 28 11.31 6.15 8.49
CA VAL A 28 10.68 7.32 9.12
C VAL A 28 9.75 6.94 10.25
N LEU A 29 8.71 6.14 10.02
CA LEU A 29 7.79 5.75 11.09
C LEU A 29 8.49 4.92 12.17
N GLU A 30 9.33 3.96 11.80
CA GLU A 30 10.09 3.17 12.78
C GLU A 30 10.98 4.07 13.66
N ALA A 31 11.66 5.07 13.09
CA ALA A 31 12.45 6.02 13.88
C ALA A 31 11.57 6.81 14.85
N ILE A 32 10.39 7.28 14.41
CA ILE A 32 9.43 7.96 15.29
C ILE A 32 8.94 7.02 16.40
N LEU A 33 8.71 5.74 16.12
CA LEU A 33 8.27 4.78 17.14
C LEU A 33 9.35 4.50 18.20
N GLN A 34 10.63 4.45 17.79
CA GLN A 34 11.75 4.16 18.69
C GLN A 34 12.14 5.37 19.55
N ASP A 35 12.20 6.57 18.95
CA ASP A 35 12.56 7.81 19.65
C ASP A 35 11.74 9.00 19.12
N PRO A 36 10.47 9.15 19.57
CA PRO A 36 9.54 10.10 18.97
C PRO A 36 10.01 11.54 19.12
N VAL A 37 10.51 11.92 20.30
CA VAL A 37 10.88 13.30 20.61
C VAL A 37 12.14 13.69 19.85
N ASN A 38 13.20 12.87 19.87
CA ASN A 38 14.42 13.23 19.16
C ASN A 38 14.25 13.13 17.64
N THR A 39 13.54 12.11 17.12
CA THR A 39 13.30 11.98 15.68
C THR A 39 12.50 13.16 15.14
N ILE A 40 11.52 13.65 15.89
CA ILE A 40 10.85 14.90 15.54
C ILE A 40 11.85 16.05 15.69
N GLN A 41 12.40 16.33 16.87
CA GLN A 41 13.14 17.57 17.15
C GLN A 41 14.48 17.74 16.43
N GLN A 42 15.19 16.65 16.16
CA GLN A 42 16.53 16.68 15.58
C GLN A 42 16.52 16.26 14.10
N ASP A 43 15.66 15.30 13.73
CA ASP A 43 15.57 14.75 12.37
C ASP A 43 14.31 15.21 11.60
N HIS A 44 13.80 16.40 11.91
CA HIS A 44 12.61 16.99 11.27
C HIS A 44 12.58 16.88 9.74
N THR A 45 13.74 16.98 9.08
CA THR A 45 13.86 16.90 7.62
C THR A 45 13.54 15.49 7.10
N MET A 46 14.05 14.46 7.77
CA MET A 46 13.76 13.07 7.42
C MET A 46 12.26 12.79 7.55
N VAL A 47 11.64 13.27 8.64
CA VAL A 47 10.20 13.14 8.87
C VAL A 47 9.38 13.81 7.77
N ARG A 48 9.75 15.03 7.37
CA ARG A 48 9.10 15.75 6.26
C ARG A 48 9.20 15.00 4.94
N TYR A 49 10.36 14.41 4.63
CA TYR A 49 10.52 13.59 3.43
C TYR A 49 9.71 12.30 3.50
N GLY A 50 9.56 11.67 4.67
CA GLY A 50 8.67 10.53 4.85
C GLY A 50 7.21 10.87 4.56
N ILE A 51 6.73 12.02 5.04
CA ILE A 51 5.39 12.52 4.73
C ILE A 51 5.21 12.71 3.22
N LEU A 52 6.18 13.35 2.55
CA LEU A 52 6.16 13.53 1.10
C LEU A 52 6.20 12.20 0.36
N ALA A 53 6.94 11.21 0.86
CA ALA A 53 6.99 9.88 0.28
C ALA A 53 5.61 9.19 0.36
N PHE A 54 4.88 9.29 1.48
CA PHE A 54 3.49 8.81 1.54
C PHE A 54 2.54 9.59 0.64
N MET A 55 2.72 10.90 0.48
CA MET A 55 1.93 11.66 -0.50
C MET A 55 2.20 11.16 -1.93
N LEU A 56 3.45 10.82 -2.23
CA LEU A 56 3.85 10.24 -3.50
C LEU A 56 3.19 8.87 -3.73
N THR A 57 3.11 8.01 -2.70
CA THR A 57 2.44 6.71 -2.82
C THR A 57 0.97 6.88 -3.20
N VAL A 58 0.24 7.80 -2.56
CA VAL A 58 -1.17 8.08 -2.87
C VAL A 58 -1.36 8.55 -4.31
N ILE A 59 -0.50 9.45 -4.80
CA ILE A 59 -0.57 9.94 -6.18
C ILE A 59 -0.42 8.76 -7.15
N PHE A 60 0.59 7.92 -6.93
CA PHE A 60 0.84 6.78 -7.79
C PHE A 60 -0.22 5.67 -7.64
N ASP A 61 -0.87 5.55 -6.49
CA ASP A 61 -2.02 4.65 -6.33
C ASP A 61 -3.15 4.99 -7.30
N VAL A 62 -3.44 6.28 -7.48
CA VAL A 62 -4.43 6.77 -8.45
C VAL A 62 -3.97 6.49 -9.88
N VAL A 63 -2.69 6.72 -10.19
CA VAL A 63 -2.12 6.43 -11.52
C VAL A 63 -2.22 4.94 -11.84
N VAL A 64 -1.91 4.05 -10.89
CA VAL A 64 -2.04 2.60 -11.06
C VAL A 64 -3.50 2.21 -11.24
N ALA A 65 -4.43 2.77 -10.45
CA ALA A 65 -5.86 2.50 -10.58
C ALA A 65 -6.37 2.80 -12.00
N TRP A 66 -6.04 4.00 -12.49
CA TRP A 66 -6.36 4.40 -13.86
C TRP A 66 -5.70 3.49 -14.92
N ALA A 67 -4.40 3.21 -14.78
CA ALA A 67 -3.68 2.39 -15.75
C ALA A 67 -4.23 0.95 -15.82
N PHE A 68 -4.63 0.37 -14.68
CA PHE A 68 -5.27 -0.94 -14.64
C PHE A 68 -6.68 -0.94 -15.21
N TYR A 69 -7.48 0.08 -14.92
CA TYR A 69 -8.77 0.25 -15.57
C TYR A 69 -8.62 0.24 -17.09
N GLU A 70 -7.72 1.06 -17.63
CA GLU A 70 -7.48 1.15 -19.07
C GLU A 70 -6.93 -0.16 -19.67
N LEU A 71 -6.06 -0.86 -18.94
CA LEU A 71 -5.46 -2.12 -19.38
C LEU A 71 -6.49 -3.26 -19.47
N TYR A 72 -7.46 -3.27 -18.55
CA TYR A 72 -8.42 -4.36 -18.38
C TYR A 72 -9.88 -3.93 -18.55
N LYS A 73 -10.16 -2.82 -19.23
CA LYS A 73 -11.50 -2.19 -19.32
C LYS A 73 -12.63 -3.12 -19.81
N GLU A 74 -12.30 -4.13 -20.61
CA GLU A 74 -13.28 -5.11 -21.13
C GLU A 74 -13.72 -6.13 -20.07
N HIS A 75 -12.99 -6.25 -18.95
CA HIS A 75 -13.33 -7.18 -17.88
C HIS A 75 -14.34 -6.55 -16.92
N TYR A 76 -15.48 -7.21 -16.68
CA TYR A 76 -16.59 -6.69 -15.88
C TYR A 76 -16.23 -6.30 -14.43
N LEU A 77 -15.19 -6.92 -13.85
CA LEU A 77 -14.66 -6.58 -12.52
C LEU A 77 -13.73 -5.36 -12.48
N SER A 78 -13.31 -4.81 -13.62
CA SER A 78 -12.26 -3.78 -13.67
C SER A 78 -12.67 -2.48 -12.99
N ILE A 79 -13.92 -2.03 -13.20
CA ILE A 79 -14.46 -0.86 -12.51
C ILE A 79 -14.48 -1.11 -11.00
N LEU A 80 -15.02 -2.26 -10.57
CA LEU A 80 -15.11 -2.58 -9.14
C LEU A 80 -13.73 -2.63 -8.46
N SER A 81 -12.75 -3.28 -9.12
CA SER A 81 -11.37 -3.33 -8.64
C SER A 81 -10.74 -1.94 -8.54
N THR A 82 -11.01 -1.07 -9.51
CA THR A 82 -10.54 0.33 -9.53
C THR A 82 -11.13 1.12 -8.38
N LEU A 83 -12.44 0.99 -8.13
CA LEU A 83 -13.12 1.69 -7.04
C LEU A 83 -12.54 1.33 -5.68
N PHE A 84 -12.26 0.04 -5.42
CA PHE A 84 -11.63 -0.37 -4.16
C PHE A 84 -10.20 0.15 -4.00
N ARG A 85 -9.42 0.21 -5.10
CA ARG A 85 -8.09 0.84 -5.06
C ARG A 85 -8.17 2.34 -4.79
N MET A 86 -9.12 3.04 -5.41
CA MET A 86 -9.34 4.47 -5.19
C MET A 86 -9.81 4.75 -3.76
N MET A 87 -10.64 3.86 -3.19
CA MET A 87 -11.05 3.95 -1.79
C MET A 87 -9.84 3.80 -0.84
N HIS A 88 -8.97 2.82 -1.08
CA HIS A 88 -7.69 2.72 -0.36
C HIS A 88 -6.87 4.01 -0.48
N ALA A 89 -6.68 4.55 -1.69
CA ALA A 89 -5.89 5.77 -1.91
C ALA A 89 -6.49 6.98 -1.17
N ALA A 90 -7.81 7.12 -1.17
CA ALA A 90 -8.50 8.20 -0.46
C ALA A 90 -8.37 8.07 1.07
N ILE A 91 -8.53 6.85 1.61
CA ILE A 91 -8.34 6.59 3.04
C ILE A 91 -6.90 6.85 3.45
N MET A 92 -5.94 6.44 2.61
CA MET A 92 -4.52 6.69 2.82
C MET A 92 -4.20 8.20 2.81
N ALA A 93 -4.80 8.97 1.92
CA ALA A 93 -4.68 10.44 1.92
C ALA A 93 -5.17 11.05 3.25
N VAL A 94 -6.26 10.53 3.81
CA VAL A 94 -6.77 10.94 5.12
C VAL A 94 -5.81 10.52 6.23
N ALA A 95 -5.26 9.32 6.20
CA ALA A 95 -4.28 8.84 7.18
C ALA A 95 -3.08 9.80 7.26
N ILE A 96 -2.49 10.15 6.11
CA ILE A 96 -1.33 11.04 6.00
C ILE A 96 -1.53 12.35 6.75
N PHE A 97 -2.76 12.86 6.84
CA PHE A 97 -3.06 14.12 7.52
C PHE A 97 -2.64 14.13 8.99
N ALA A 98 -2.57 12.99 9.67
CA ALA A 98 -2.11 12.89 11.05
C ALA A 98 -0.60 13.17 11.21
N LEU A 99 0.23 12.80 10.21
CA LEU A 99 1.69 12.89 10.34
C LEU A 99 2.22 14.33 10.39
N PRO A 100 1.76 15.31 9.59
CA PRO A 100 2.18 16.70 9.73
C PRO A 100 1.95 17.31 11.11
N PHE A 101 0.97 16.83 11.88
CA PHE A 101 0.74 17.33 13.24
C PHE A 101 1.87 16.93 14.19
N THR A 102 2.50 15.76 13.97
CA THR A 102 3.65 15.31 14.79
C THR A 102 4.76 16.34 14.85
N LEU A 103 4.99 17.09 13.75
CA LEU A 103 6.04 18.11 13.64
C LEU A 103 5.84 19.31 14.58
N LYS A 104 4.65 19.47 15.16
CA LYS A 104 4.31 20.55 16.09
C LYS A 104 4.26 20.10 17.55
N LEU A 105 4.44 18.81 17.80
CA LEU A 105 4.32 18.21 19.11
C LEU A 105 5.71 18.07 19.76
N SER A 106 5.74 18.08 21.08
CA SER A 106 6.98 18.04 21.86
C SER A 106 7.03 16.91 22.88
N THR A 107 5.93 16.18 23.06
CA THR A 107 5.85 15.06 23.99
C THR A 107 5.70 13.75 23.23
N SER A 108 6.40 12.71 23.73
CA SER A 108 6.37 11.37 23.13
C SER A 108 4.93 10.82 23.00
N HIS A 109 4.12 10.99 24.05
CA HIS A 109 2.75 10.51 24.08
C HIS A 109 1.88 11.11 22.98
N GLU A 110 1.93 12.44 22.77
CA GLU A 110 1.13 13.09 21.74
C GLU A 110 1.60 12.72 20.33
N ILE A 111 2.92 12.59 20.11
CA ILE A 111 3.50 12.18 18.83
C ILE A 111 3.05 10.76 18.47
N LEU A 112 3.22 9.82 19.41
CA LEU A 112 2.82 8.43 19.20
C LEU A 112 1.32 8.29 18.98
N ASN A 113 0.49 9.08 19.67
CA ASN A 113 -0.95 9.09 19.42
C ASN A 113 -1.31 9.51 17.99
N GLN A 114 -0.58 10.46 17.38
CA GLN A 114 -0.78 10.80 15.95
C GLN A 114 -0.34 9.67 15.02
N VAL A 115 0.74 8.96 15.37
CA VAL A 115 1.21 7.78 14.61
C VAL A 115 0.18 6.64 14.72
N ASP A 116 -0.44 6.44 15.88
CA ASP A 116 -1.49 5.45 16.08
C ASP A 116 -2.75 5.78 15.27
N ILE A 117 -3.14 7.06 15.22
CA ILE A 117 -4.23 7.53 14.35
C ILE A 117 -3.91 7.22 12.88
N PHE A 118 -2.70 7.58 12.44
CA PHE A 118 -2.24 7.26 11.09
C PHE A 118 -2.31 5.76 10.79
N ASN A 119 -1.72 4.93 11.64
CA ASN A 119 -1.67 3.47 11.47
C ASN A 119 -3.07 2.86 11.45
N THR A 120 -3.97 3.33 12.30
CA THR A 120 -5.36 2.85 12.35
C THR A 120 -6.09 3.14 11.03
N ILE A 121 -5.99 4.36 10.52
CA ILE A 121 -6.64 4.74 9.25
C ILE A 121 -5.98 4.01 8.08
N TRP A 122 -4.65 3.86 8.08
CA TRP A 122 -3.91 3.07 7.10
C TRP A 122 -4.43 1.62 7.05
N LEU A 123 -4.55 0.95 8.20
CA LEU A 123 -5.02 -0.43 8.29
C LEU A 123 -6.42 -0.60 7.68
N ILE A 124 -7.32 0.36 7.91
CA ILE A 124 -8.63 0.38 7.26
C ILE A 124 -8.48 0.48 5.74
N GLY A 125 -7.58 1.34 5.25
CA GLY A 125 -7.24 1.42 3.84
C GLY A 125 -6.80 0.08 3.27
N LEU A 126 -5.88 -0.61 3.95
CA LEU A 126 -5.34 -1.91 3.51
C LEU A 126 -6.41 -2.99 3.38
N PHE A 127 -7.47 -2.93 4.20
CA PHE A 127 -8.60 -3.85 4.05
C PHE A 127 -9.24 -3.74 2.66
N PHE A 128 -9.51 -2.51 2.20
CA PHE A 128 -10.07 -2.26 0.87
C PHE A 128 -9.05 -2.55 -0.24
N PHE A 129 -7.76 -2.30 0.01
CA PHE A 129 -6.69 -2.72 -0.89
C PHE A 129 -6.67 -4.24 -1.08
N GLY A 130 -6.91 -5.00 -0.02
CA GLY A 130 -7.00 -6.46 -0.08
C GLY A 130 -8.12 -6.94 -1.01
N ILE A 131 -9.29 -6.29 -0.95
CA ILE A 131 -10.40 -6.57 -1.88
C ILE A 131 -9.97 -6.28 -3.33
N HIS A 132 -9.30 -5.15 -3.57
CA HIS A 132 -8.74 -4.83 -4.89
C HIS A 132 -7.80 -5.93 -5.40
N LEU A 133 -6.87 -6.43 -4.57
CA LEU A 133 -5.92 -7.47 -4.99
C LEU A 133 -6.61 -8.80 -5.34
N ILE A 134 -7.63 -9.20 -4.59
CA ILE A 134 -8.43 -10.40 -4.90
C ILE A 134 -9.11 -10.25 -6.27
N LEU A 135 -9.70 -9.08 -6.54
CA LEU A 135 -10.33 -8.79 -7.82
C LEU A 135 -9.29 -8.75 -8.96
N LEU A 136 -8.16 -8.10 -8.72
CA LEU A 136 -7.06 -7.99 -9.69
C LEU A 136 -6.49 -9.36 -10.07
N GLY A 137 -6.30 -10.26 -9.09
CA GLY A 137 -5.89 -11.65 -9.34
C GLY A 137 -6.84 -12.38 -10.28
N ARG A 138 -8.16 -12.16 -10.15
CA ARG A 138 -9.17 -12.73 -11.06
C ARG A 138 -9.15 -12.11 -12.45
N ILE A 139 -8.86 -10.81 -12.54
CA ILE A 139 -8.80 -10.06 -13.81
C ILE A 139 -7.60 -10.50 -14.65
N ILE A 140 -6.41 -10.61 -14.07
CA ILE A 140 -5.17 -10.72 -14.86
C ILE A 140 -5.00 -12.09 -15.50
N LYS A 141 -5.50 -13.17 -14.86
CA LYS A 141 -5.48 -14.60 -15.25
C LYS A 141 -4.10 -15.23 -15.57
N ARG A 142 -3.13 -14.47 -16.07
CA ARG A 142 -1.76 -14.89 -16.35
C ARG A 142 -0.75 -13.79 -15.97
N PRO A 143 0.43 -14.19 -15.47
CA PRO A 143 0.81 -15.57 -15.13
C PRO A 143 0.08 -16.05 -13.87
N LYS A 144 -0.37 -17.32 -13.87
CA LYS A 144 -1.26 -17.88 -12.84
C LYS A 144 -0.67 -17.79 -11.42
N ILE A 145 0.65 -17.91 -11.31
CA ILE A 145 1.34 -17.83 -10.03
C ILE A 145 1.19 -16.43 -9.42
N ILE A 146 1.40 -15.36 -10.20
CA ILE A 146 1.20 -13.98 -9.75
C ILE A 146 -0.26 -13.76 -9.38
N ALA A 147 -1.18 -14.21 -10.23
CA ALA A 147 -2.62 -14.08 -9.99
C ALA A 147 -3.06 -14.73 -8.66
N LEU A 148 -2.50 -15.92 -8.35
CA LEU A 148 -2.73 -16.61 -7.09
C LEU A 148 -2.18 -15.83 -5.90
N PHE A 149 -0.93 -15.39 -5.96
CA PHE A 149 -0.29 -14.67 -4.86
C PHE A 149 -0.93 -13.30 -4.59
N LEU A 150 -1.42 -12.59 -5.62
CA LEU A 150 -2.25 -11.39 -5.43
C LEU A 150 -3.52 -11.71 -4.65
N GLY A 151 -4.20 -12.81 -4.98
CA GLY A 151 -5.38 -13.25 -4.24
C GLY A 151 -5.08 -13.60 -2.78
N ILE A 152 -4.00 -14.32 -2.52
CA ILE A 152 -3.56 -14.67 -1.16
C ILE A 152 -3.20 -13.40 -0.38
N ALA A 153 -2.39 -12.51 -0.95
CA ALA A 153 -2.03 -11.23 -0.33
C ALA A 153 -3.28 -10.43 0.05
N GLY A 154 -4.25 -10.33 -0.85
CA GLY A 154 -5.49 -9.63 -0.58
C GLY A 154 -6.30 -10.21 0.59
N ILE A 155 -6.36 -11.54 0.71
CA ILE A 155 -6.99 -12.20 1.86
C ILE A 155 -6.20 -11.90 3.14
N MET A 156 -4.86 -11.93 3.09
CA MET A 156 -4.02 -11.68 4.26
C MET A 156 -4.14 -10.25 4.77
N TYR A 157 -4.21 -9.23 3.89
CA TYR A 157 -4.49 -7.85 4.31
C TYR A 157 -5.82 -7.74 5.06
N MET A 158 -6.89 -8.37 4.54
CA MET A 158 -8.20 -8.32 5.18
C MET A 158 -8.22 -9.03 6.53
N ILE A 159 -7.55 -10.18 6.63
CA ILE A 159 -7.43 -10.95 7.87
C ILE A 159 -6.61 -10.19 8.91
N ASP A 160 -5.46 -9.62 8.52
CA ASP A 160 -4.60 -8.84 9.41
C ASP A 160 -5.32 -7.60 9.96
N THR A 161 -5.98 -6.81 9.09
CA THR A 161 -6.77 -5.66 9.55
C THR A 161 -7.90 -6.11 10.47
N SER A 162 -8.58 -7.21 10.16
CA SER A 162 -9.66 -7.72 11.01
C SER A 162 -9.13 -8.22 12.36
N ALA A 163 -7.95 -8.85 12.39
CA ALA A 163 -7.30 -9.32 13.58
C ALA A 163 -6.93 -8.16 14.53
N HIS A 164 -6.46 -7.03 13.99
CA HIS A 164 -6.22 -5.81 14.78
C HIS A 164 -7.46 -5.34 15.55
N PHE A 165 -8.65 -5.45 14.97
CA PHE A 165 -9.89 -4.98 15.60
C PHE A 165 -10.58 -6.02 16.49
N LEU A 166 -10.41 -7.30 16.18
CA LEU A 166 -11.14 -8.39 16.83
C LEU A 166 -10.34 -9.10 17.92
N LEU A 167 -8.99 -9.09 17.87
CA LEU A 167 -8.15 -9.77 18.84
C LEU A 167 -7.68 -8.80 19.94
N PRO A 168 -8.07 -9.01 21.21
CA PRO A 168 -7.59 -8.19 22.32
C PRO A 168 -6.08 -8.25 22.54
N ASN A 169 -5.43 -9.32 22.06
CA ASN A 169 -4.00 -9.58 22.19
C ASN A 169 -3.27 -9.62 20.83
N TYR A 170 -3.72 -8.82 19.85
CA TYR A 170 -3.10 -8.74 18.52
C TYR A 170 -1.57 -8.58 18.57
N THR A 171 -1.06 -7.77 19.50
CA THR A 171 0.39 -7.49 19.68
C THR A 171 1.23 -8.76 19.86
N SER A 172 0.67 -9.83 20.44
CA SER A 172 1.36 -11.12 20.61
C SER A 172 1.58 -11.85 19.28
N TYR A 173 0.86 -11.49 18.23
CA TYR A 173 0.90 -12.12 16.90
C TYR A 173 1.34 -11.17 15.79
N ALA A 174 1.66 -9.91 16.09
CA ALA A 174 1.94 -8.87 15.10
C ALA A 174 3.03 -9.29 14.10
N SER A 175 4.11 -9.92 14.56
CA SER A 175 5.19 -10.41 13.69
C SER A 175 4.74 -11.53 12.74
N LEU A 176 3.85 -12.42 13.20
CA LEU A 176 3.27 -13.48 12.37
C LEU A 176 2.37 -12.88 11.29
N PHE A 177 1.48 -11.97 11.65
CA PHE A 177 0.60 -11.30 10.68
C PHE A 177 1.38 -10.48 9.66
N LEU A 178 2.42 -9.75 10.11
CA LEU A 178 3.33 -9.03 9.21
C LEU A 178 3.95 -9.98 8.18
N ALA A 179 4.44 -11.14 8.60
CA ALA A 179 5.00 -12.13 7.67
C ALA A 179 3.95 -12.70 6.71
N LEU A 180 2.75 -13.00 7.21
CA LEU A 180 1.63 -13.52 6.42
C LEU A 180 1.15 -12.52 5.37
N VAL A 181 1.24 -11.22 5.63
CA VAL A 181 0.94 -10.17 4.65
C VAL A 181 2.13 -9.94 3.71
N ALA A 182 3.32 -9.69 4.25
CA ALA A 182 4.47 -9.25 3.47
C ALA A 182 4.95 -10.30 2.46
N ILE A 183 4.99 -11.59 2.83
CA ILE A 183 5.53 -12.63 1.95
C ILE A 183 4.67 -12.79 0.69
N PRO A 184 3.34 -13.01 0.77
CA PRO A 184 2.50 -13.08 -0.41
C PRO A 184 2.46 -11.76 -1.20
N SER A 185 2.47 -10.61 -0.53
CA SER A 185 2.47 -9.31 -1.20
C SER A 185 3.74 -9.08 -2.02
N ILE A 186 4.91 -9.43 -1.50
CA ILE A 186 6.16 -9.35 -2.26
C ILE A 186 6.11 -10.29 -3.49
N ILE A 187 5.70 -11.54 -3.31
CA ILE A 187 5.66 -12.51 -4.41
C ILE A 187 4.57 -12.16 -5.44
N GLY A 188 3.45 -11.60 -5.01
CA GLY A 188 2.35 -11.20 -5.87
C GLY A 188 2.58 -9.85 -6.53
N GLU A 189 2.64 -8.79 -5.74
CA GLU A 189 2.64 -7.39 -6.21
C GLU A 189 3.96 -6.99 -6.87
N MET A 190 5.11 -7.27 -6.23
CA MET A 190 6.42 -6.92 -6.82
C MET A 190 6.68 -7.73 -8.08
N ALA A 191 6.40 -9.04 -8.07
CA ALA A 191 6.51 -9.84 -9.28
C ALA A 191 5.57 -9.34 -10.37
N PHE A 192 4.36 -8.88 -10.03
CA PHE A 192 3.43 -8.30 -10.99
C PHE A 192 3.96 -7.01 -11.59
N ALA A 193 4.54 -6.12 -10.79
CA ALA A 193 5.18 -4.89 -11.26
C ALA A 193 6.30 -5.20 -12.27
N VAL A 194 7.19 -6.13 -11.94
CA VAL A 194 8.27 -6.57 -12.85
C VAL A 194 7.70 -7.22 -14.11
N TRP A 195 6.66 -8.06 -13.99
CA TRP A 195 6.02 -8.69 -15.15
C TRP A 195 5.35 -7.65 -16.07
N LEU A 196 4.69 -6.63 -15.53
CA LEU A 196 4.11 -5.54 -16.31
C LEU A 196 5.19 -4.81 -17.12
N LEU A 197 6.34 -4.54 -16.50
CA LEU A 197 7.49 -3.93 -17.17
C LEU A 197 8.11 -4.82 -18.23
N ALA A 198 8.22 -6.13 -18.00
CA ALA A 198 8.87 -7.04 -18.95
C ALA A 198 7.95 -7.48 -20.10
N LYS A 199 6.71 -7.86 -19.80
CA LYS A 199 5.81 -8.58 -20.71
C LYS A 199 4.40 -7.99 -20.83
N GLY A 200 3.98 -7.16 -19.88
CA GLY A 200 2.63 -6.57 -19.87
C GLY A 200 2.28 -5.88 -21.18
N GLY A 201 1.14 -6.24 -21.76
CA GLY A 201 0.62 -5.67 -23.01
C GLY A 201 1.32 -6.10 -24.30
N LEU A 202 2.27 -7.04 -24.25
CA LEU A 202 2.90 -7.67 -25.42
C LEU A 202 2.20 -8.95 -25.88
N GLU A 203 1.51 -9.65 -24.96
CA GLU A 203 0.78 -10.88 -25.26
C GLU A 203 -0.66 -10.55 -25.73
N LYS A 204 -1.19 -11.34 -26.68
CA LYS A 204 -2.64 -11.38 -26.94
C LYS A 204 -3.29 -11.98 -25.69
N GLN A 205 -3.83 -11.13 -24.82
CA GLN A 205 -4.59 -11.51 -23.63
C GLN A 205 -5.78 -12.40 -24.00
#